data_AF-A0A0R3RB45-F1
#
_entry.id   AF-A0A0R3RB45-F1
#
_cell.length_a   1.000
_cell.length_b   1.000
_cell.length_c   1.000
_cell.angle_alpha   90.00
_cell.angle_beta   90.00
_cell.angle_gamma   90.00
#
_symmetry.space_group_name_H-M   'P 1'
#
loop_
_entity.id
_entity.type
_entity.pdbx_description
1 polymer ?
#
loop_
_entity_poly.entity_id
_entity_poly.type
_entity_poly.pdbx_seq_one_letter_code
_entity_poly.pdbx_strand_id
1 'polypeptide(L)' 'MVIAPGFFSDCLETIDELKLQLADSFRKHGGEEYVYVPCLNDSTEAIDILESLSRKHIQCFL' A
#
# COMPACT_ATOMS: atom_id res chain seq x y z
N MET A 1 -4.94 -12.59 3.72
CA MET A 1 -4.60 -11.46 2.84
C MET A 1 -4.57 -10.19 3.65
N VAL A 2 -3.51 -9.39 3.52
CA VAL A 2 -3.31 -8.10 4.21
C VAL A 2 -3.09 -7.01 3.16
N ILE A 3 -3.78 -5.88 3.34
CA ILE A 3 -3.65 -4.65 2.55
C ILE A 3 -3.36 -3.49 3.50
N ALA A 4 -2.66 -2.46 3.02
CA ALA A 4 -2.32 -1.26 3.79
C ALA A 4 -3.00 -0.01 3.19
N PRO A 5 -4.34 0.13 3.27
CA PRO A 5 -5.08 1.16 2.54
C PRO A 5 -4.77 2.60 2.97
N GLY A 6 -4.16 2.80 4.14
CA GLY A 6 -3.68 4.10 4.61
C GLY A 6 -2.33 4.51 4.03
N PHE A 7 -1.68 3.64 3.25
CA PHE A 7 -0.35 3.87 2.70
C PHE A 7 -0.42 3.90 1.18
N PHE A 8 0.05 5.00 0.60
CA PHE A 8 0.14 5.14 -0.85
C PHE A 8 1.39 4.44 -1.41
N SER A 9 2.48 4.47 -0.66
CA SER A 9 3.77 3.87 -1.00
C SER A 9 4.29 3.04 0.17
N ASP A 10 5.13 2.05 -0.15
CA ASP A 10 5.80 1.24 0.86
C ASP A 10 6.76 2.10 1.70
N CYS A 11 6.72 1.88 3.01
CA CYS A 11 7.59 2.51 3.99
C CYS A 11 8.14 1.45 4.96
N LEU A 12 8.84 1.88 6.01
CA LEU A 12 9.44 0.96 6.96
C LEU A 12 8.38 0.07 7.62
N GLU A 13 7.26 0.66 8.03
CA GLU A 13 6.17 -0.02 8.71
C GLU A 13 5.47 -1.05 7.80
N THR A 14 5.25 -0.72 6.52
CA THR A 14 4.58 -1.67 5.61
C THR A 14 5.47 -2.86 5.25
N ILE A 15 6.78 -2.63 5.12
CA ILE A 15 7.75 -3.68 4.77
C ILE A 15 8.09 -4.52 6.00
N ASP A 16 8.47 -3.90 7.11
CA ASP A 16 8.96 -4.65 8.26
C ASP A 16 7.80 -5.22 9.08
N GLU A 17 6.84 -4.40 9.48
CA GLU A 17 5.78 -4.84 10.39
C GLU A 17 4.72 -5.67 9.66
N LEU A 18 4.16 -5.14 8.56
CA LEU A 18 3.04 -5.80 7.88
C LEU A 18 3.49 -6.96 6.99
N LYS A 19 4.54 -6.79 6.16
CA LYS A 19 4.95 -7.83 5.23
C LYS A 19 5.78 -8.93 5.89
N LEU A 20 6.64 -8.60 6.86
CA LEU A 20 7.54 -9.57 7.49
C LEU A 20 7.06 -10.04 8.86
N GLN A 21 6.96 -9.15 9.86
CA GLN A 21 6.68 -9.54 11.25
C GLN A 21 5.29 -10.16 11.41
N LEU A 22 4.26 -9.57 10.80
CA LEU A 22 2.90 -10.10 10.84
C LEU A 22 2.80 -11.46 10.13
N ALA A 23 3.54 -11.63 9.02
CA ALA A 23 3.59 -12.90 8.30
C ALA A 23 4.27 -14.01 9.11
N ASP A 24 5.34 -13.68 9.84
CA ASP A 24 6.01 -14.58 10.76
C ASP A 24 5.10 -14.95 11.94
N SER A 25 4.45 -13.95 12.56
CA SER A 25 3.47 -14.16 13.62
C SER A 25 2.32 -15.05 13.17
N PHE A 26 1.78 -14.83 11.97
CA PHE A 26 0.70 -15.65 11.41
C PHE A 26 1.10 -17.12 11.29
N ARG A 27 2.30 -17.41 10.78
CA ARG A 27 2.83 -18.78 10.66
C ARG A 27 3.07 -19.44 12.01
N LYS A 28 3.60 -18.68 12.98
CA LYS A 28 3.80 -19.16 14.36
C LYS A 28 2.51 -19.62 15.04
N HIS A 29 1.37 -19.06 14.65
CA HIS A 29 0.05 -19.43 15.15
C HIS A 29 -0.68 -20.46 14.28
N GLY A 30 0.04 -21.18 13.41
CA GLY A 30 -0.51 -22.27 12.60
C GLY A 30 -1.13 -21.83 11.27
N GLY A 31 -0.94 -20.57 10.86
CA GLY A 31 -1.39 -20.07 9.57
C GLY A 31 -0.56 -20.64 8.41
N GLU A 32 -1.23 -21.13 7.36
CA GLU A 32 -0.57 -21.78 6.22
C GLU A 32 -0.27 -20.81 5.07
N GLU A 33 -1.22 -19.92 4.73
CA GLU A 33 -1.10 -18.99 3.61
C GLU A 33 -1.21 -17.52 4.06
N TYR A 34 -0.14 -16.76 3.80
CA TYR A 34 -0.09 -15.33 4.06
C TYR A 34 0.21 -14.57 2.77
N VAL A 35 -0.71 -13.70 2.39
CA VAL A 35 -0.59 -12.85 1.20
C VAL A 35 -0.58 -11.39 1.65
N TYR A 36 0.52 -10.70 1.36
CA TYR A 36 0.65 -9.25 1.50
C TYR A 36 0.57 -8.59 0.13
N VAL A 37 -0.29 -7.60 0.00
CA VAL A 37 -0.43 -6.79 -1.23
C VAL A 37 0.46 -5.55 -1.08
N PRO A 38 1.44 -5.33 -1.98
CA PRO A 38 2.26 -4.12 -1.96
C PRO A 38 1.43 -2.85 -2.11
N CYS A 39 1.95 -1.74 -1.60
CA CYS A 39 1.35 -0.43 -1.85
C CYS A 39 1.39 -0.07 -3.34
N LEU A 40 0.64 0.96 -3.73
CA LEU A 40 0.54 1.39 -5.13
C LEU A 40 1.87 1.90 -5.70
N ASN A 41 2.75 2.44 -4.84
CA ASN A 41 4.10 2.89 -5.17
C ASN A 41 4.11 3.81 -6.40
N ASP A 42 5.01 3.56 -7.35
CA ASP A 42 5.18 4.27 -8.61
C ASP A 42 4.47 3.59 -9.78
N SER A 43 3.45 2.75 -9.53
CA SER A 43 2.64 2.17 -10.59
C SER A 43 1.97 3.25 -11.44
N THR A 44 1.76 2.95 -12.72
CA THR A 44 1.12 3.88 -13.66
C THR A 44 -0.26 4.30 -13.16
N GLU A 45 -1.03 3.36 -12.62
CA GLU A 45 -2.36 3.62 -12.06
C GLU A 45 -2.30 4.57 -10.85
N ALA A 46 -1.28 4.46 -10.00
CA ALA A 46 -1.08 5.37 -8.86
C ALA A 46 -0.83 6.80 -9.34
N ILE A 47 0.06 6.95 -10.33
CA ILE A 47 0.43 8.24 -10.90
C ILE A 47 -0.77 8.87 -11.61
N ASP A 48 -1.54 8.08 -12.37
CA ASP A 48 -2.75 8.54 -13.07
C ASP A 48 -3.79 9.09 -12.08
N ILE A 49 -3.97 8.44 -10.92
CA ILE A 49 -4.87 8.91 -9.87
C ILE A 49 -4.37 10.26 -9.32
N LEU A 50 -3.07 10.38 -9.00
CA LEU A 50 -2.50 11.62 -8.48
C LEU A 50 -2.60 12.76 -9.50
N GLU A 51 -2.33 12.49 -10.78
CA GLU A 51 -2.47 13.47 -11.87
C GLU A 51 -3.93 13.93 -11.97
N SER A 52 -4.87 13.00 -12.04
CA SER A 52 -6.30 13.27 -12.19
C SER A 52 -6.83 14.15 -11.05
N LEU A 53 -6.50 13.80 -9.81
CA LEU A 53 -6.87 14.58 -8.63
C LEU A 53 -6.23 15.97 -8.66
N SER A 54 -4.92 16.04 -8.95
CA SER A 54 -4.21 17.32 -9.01
C SER A 54 -4.82 18.24 -10.07
N ARG A 55 -5.07 17.75 -11.29
CA ARG A 55 -5.71 18.54 -12.36
C ARG A 55 -7.09 19.01 -11.95
N LYS A 56 -7.91 18.12 -11.39
CA LYS A 56 -9.27 18.45 -10.93
C LYS A 56 -9.28 19.59 -9.91
N HIS A 57 -8.33 19.60 -8.99
CA HIS A 57 -8.29 20.60 -7.92
C HIS A 57 -7.53 21.87 -8.29
N ILE A 58 -6.48 21.78 -9.10
CA ILE A 58 -5.72 22.95 -9.59
C ILE A 58 -6.57 23.81 -10.54
N GLN A 59 -7.43 23.20 -11.36
CA GLN A 59 -8.34 23.94 -12.24
C GLN A 59 -9.30 24.88 -11.50
N CYS A 60 -9.62 24.61 -10.23
CA CYS A 60 -10.45 25.51 -9.43
C CYS A 60 -9.71 26.77 -8.96
N PHE A 61 -8.38 26.83 -9.10
CA PHE A 61 -7.55 27.97 -8.70
C PHE A 61 -7.17 28.89 -9.88
N LEU A 62 -7.57 28.55 -11.11
CA LEU A 62 -7.41 29.37 -12.32
C LEU A 62 -8.77 29.86 -12.82
#